data_AF-A0A382PNE5-F1
#
_entry.id   AF-A0A382PNE5-F1
#
_cell.length_a   1.000
_cell.length_b   1.000
_cell.length_c   1.000
_cell.angle_alpha   90.00
_cell.angle_beta   90.00
_cell.angle_gamma   90.00
#
_symmetry.space_group_name_H-M   'P 1'
#
loop_
_entity.id
_entity.type
_entity.pdbx_description
1 polymer ?
#
loop_
_entity_poly.entity_id
_entity_poly.type
_entity_poly.pdbx_seq_one_letter_code
_entity_poly.pdbx_strand_id
1 'polypeptide(L)'
;MINVLDISLSPTATVKDALKLIDYGAVRIALIVDQQQHLLGTLSDGDIRRGLLRKKTLNDSIEDLYFKSPICANENDSKEILLNLIVKHKVNQIPIINDNKQIVGLFVLDDNLSTKQHENTVVLMVGGLGTRLRPLTENTPKPMLEVGGK
;
A
#
# COMPACT_ATOMS: atom_id res chain seq x y z
N MET A 1 -11.24 9.10 -9.90
CA MET A 1 -10.90 7.75 -10.42
C MET A 1 -9.39 7.66 -10.48
N ILE A 2 -8.81 6.62 -9.90
CA ILE A 2 -7.37 6.36 -10.02
C ILE A 2 -7.11 5.97 -11.48
N ASN A 3 -6.20 6.66 -12.15
CA ASN A 3 -5.76 6.25 -13.47
C ASN A 3 -4.92 4.98 -13.34
N VAL A 4 -5.33 3.92 -14.04
CA VAL A 4 -4.69 2.61 -13.98
C VAL A 4 -3.24 2.66 -14.40
N LEU A 5 -2.91 3.54 -15.36
CA LEU A 5 -1.54 3.70 -15.84
C LEU A 5 -0.60 4.23 -14.74
N ASP A 6 -1.11 5.04 -13.81
CA ASP A 6 -0.32 5.63 -12.73
C ASP A 6 0.03 4.61 -11.63
N ILE A 7 -0.62 3.45 -11.65
CA ILE A 7 -0.42 2.36 -10.69
C ILE A 7 0.05 1.07 -11.35
N SER A 8 0.49 1.13 -12.61
CA SER A 8 0.90 -0.06 -13.39
C SER A 8 2.40 -0.08 -13.72
N LEU A 9 2.99 -1.28 -13.76
CA LEU A 9 4.39 -1.53 -14.12
C LEU A 9 4.52 -2.73 -15.05
N SER A 10 5.61 -2.75 -15.84
CA SER A 10 6.02 -3.95 -16.57
C SER A 10 6.75 -4.94 -15.65
N PRO A 11 6.74 -6.25 -15.93
CA PRO A 11 7.53 -7.24 -15.19
C PRO A 11 9.02 -6.92 -15.13
N THR A 12 9.54 -6.25 -16.16
CA THR A 12 10.94 -5.85 -16.28
C THR A 12 11.30 -4.62 -15.44
N ALA A 13 10.32 -3.94 -14.83
CA ALA A 13 10.57 -2.82 -13.93
C ALA A 13 11.38 -3.27 -12.69
N THR A 14 12.09 -2.33 -12.08
CA THR A 14 12.93 -2.64 -10.92
C THR A 14 12.13 -2.62 -9.62
N VAL A 15 12.67 -3.27 -8.59
CA VAL A 15 12.14 -3.17 -7.21
C VAL A 15 12.03 -1.71 -6.76
N LYS A 16 12.99 -0.86 -7.14
CA LYS A 16 12.96 0.58 -6.83
C LYS A 16 11.76 1.28 -7.48
N ASP A 17 11.43 0.95 -8.73
CA ASP A 17 10.30 1.54 -9.44
C ASP A 17 8.99 1.14 -8.77
N ALA A 18 8.87 -0.14 -8.39
CA ALA A 18 7.73 -0.66 -7.64
C ALA A 18 7.55 0.05 -6.29
N LEU A 19 8.62 0.22 -5.52
CA LEU A 19 8.57 0.95 -4.26
C LEU A 19 8.10 2.40 -4.43
N LYS A 20 8.64 3.11 -5.43
CA LYS A 20 8.23 4.50 -5.71
C LYS A 20 6.76 4.60 -6.10
N LEU A 21 6.29 3.68 -6.94
CA LEU A 21 4.91 3.67 -7.41
C LEU A 21 3.94 3.31 -6.28
N ILE A 22 4.30 2.36 -5.40
CA ILE A 22 3.49 2.02 -4.23
C ILE A 22 3.49 3.14 -3.18
N ASP A 23 4.62 3.84 -2.98
CA ASP A 23 4.73 4.98 -2.05
C ASP A 23 3.92 6.19 -2.53
N TYR A 24 3.99 6.50 -3.83
CA TYR A 24 3.21 7.57 -4.44
C TYR A 24 1.72 7.20 -4.57
N GLY A 25 1.44 5.92 -4.80
CA GLY A 25 0.08 5.40 -4.98
C GLY A 25 -0.67 5.31 -3.65
N ALA A 26 -1.85 5.93 -3.59
CA ALA A 26 -2.72 5.83 -2.41
C ALA A 26 -3.24 4.40 -2.12
N VAL A 27 -3.01 3.45 -3.03
CA VAL A 27 -3.66 2.13 -3.07
C VAL A 27 -2.78 0.98 -2.60
N ARG A 28 -1.54 1.25 -2.14
CA ARG A 28 -0.63 0.26 -1.52
C ARG A 28 -0.28 -0.97 -2.38
N ILE A 29 -0.58 -0.93 -3.67
CA ILE A 29 -0.23 -1.98 -4.64
C ILE A 29 0.18 -1.40 -6.00
N ALA A 30 0.90 -2.22 -6.76
CA ALA A 30 1.16 -2.05 -8.18
C ALA A 30 0.46 -3.14 -8.99
N LEU A 31 -0.08 -2.77 -10.14
CA LEU A 31 -0.62 -3.69 -11.15
C LEU A 31 0.49 -4.03 -12.14
N ILE A 32 0.71 -5.31 -12.39
CA ILE A 32 1.75 -5.74 -13.33
C ILE A 32 1.10 -6.10 -14.65
N VAL A 33 1.52 -5.46 -15.73
CA VAL A 33 0.90 -5.57 -17.05
C VAL A 33 1.91 -5.85 -18.15
N ASP A 34 1.46 -6.49 -19.23
CA ASP A 34 2.26 -6.64 -20.45
C ASP A 34 2.21 -5.39 -21.35
N GLN A 35 2.82 -5.47 -22.53
CA GLN A 35 2.83 -4.37 -23.51
C GLN A 35 1.45 -4.03 -24.07
N GLN A 36 0.51 -4.98 -24.03
CA GLN A 36 -0.87 -4.85 -24.49
C GLN A 36 -1.83 -4.50 -23.34
N GLN A 37 -1.31 -4.17 -22.15
CA GLN A 37 -2.08 -3.87 -20.92
C GLN A 37 -2.87 -5.07 -20.36
N HIS A 38 -2.52 -6.30 -20.72
CA HIS A 38 -3.10 -7.46 -20.02
C HIS A 38 -2.53 -7.56 -18.62
N LEU A 39 -3.42 -7.78 -17.65
CA LEU A 39 -3.01 -7.96 -16.26
C LEU A 39 -2.28 -9.29 -16.08
N LEU A 40 -1.01 -9.21 -15.68
CA LEU A 40 -0.17 -10.35 -15.35
C LEU A 40 -0.21 -10.69 -13.86
N GLY A 41 -0.48 -9.70 -13.00
CA GLY A 41 -0.52 -9.91 -11.56
C GLY A 41 -0.57 -8.63 -10.74
N THR A 42 -0.43 -8.79 -9.42
CA THR A 42 -0.37 -7.67 -8.48
C THR A 42 0.87 -7.78 -7.58
N LEU A 43 1.41 -6.63 -7.19
CA LEU A 43 2.59 -6.54 -6.34
C LEU A 43 2.31 -5.63 -5.16
N SER A 44 2.69 -6.06 -3.95
CA SER A 44 2.54 -5.30 -2.70
C SER A 44 3.88 -5.07 -2.00
N ASP A 45 3.91 -4.19 -1.00
CA ASP A 45 5.07 -4.01 -0.11
C ASP A 45 5.50 -5.34 0.55
N GLY A 46 4.54 -6.21 0.84
CA GLY A 46 4.82 -7.53 1.41
C GLY A 46 5.64 -8.41 0.47
N ASP A 47 5.34 -8.36 -0.83
CA ASP A 47 6.06 -9.11 -1.86
C ASP A 47 7.47 -8.56 -2.04
N ILE A 48 7.59 -7.22 -2.13
CA ILE A 48 8.89 -6.54 -2.23
C ILE A 48 9.75 -6.85 -1.02
N ARG A 49 9.20 -6.71 0.20
CA ARG A 49 9.90 -7.03 1.44
C ARG A 49 10.38 -8.48 1.46
N ARG A 50 9.53 -9.43 1.04
CA ARG A 50 9.93 -10.84 0.92
C ARG A 50 11.04 -11.05 -0.11
N GLY A 51 11.00 -10.34 -1.24
CA GLY A 51 12.05 -10.36 -2.25
C GLY A 51 13.39 -9.87 -1.71
N LEU A 52 13.40 -8.72 -1.02
CA LEU A 52 14.60 -8.14 -0.40
C LEU A 52 15.21 -9.10 0.64
N LEU A 53 14.38 -9.75 1.46
CA LEU A 53 14.83 -10.78 2.41
C LEU A 53 15.45 -12.02 1.71
N ARG A 54 15.10 -12.26 0.45
CA ARG A 54 15.69 -13.31 -0.41
C ARG A 54 16.90 -12.81 -1.21
N LYS A 55 17.53 -11.72 -0.79
CA LYS A 55 18.73 -11.10 -1.39
C LYS A 55 18.50 -10.42 -2.75
N LYS A 56 17.25 -10.10 -3.11
CA LYS A 56 17.01 -9.16 -4.21
C LYS A 56 17.55 -7.77 -3.85
N THR A 57 18.04 -7.06 -4.85
CA THR A 57 18.48 -5.67 -4.75
C THR A 57 17.41 -4.72 -5.29
N LEU A 58 17.57 -3.43 -5.03
CA LEU A 58 16.67 -2.40 -5.56
C LEU A 58 16.68 -2.30 -7.10
N ASN A 59 17.75 -2.78 -7.74
CA ASN A 59 17.91 -2.72 -9.20
C ASN A 59 17.46 -4.01 -9.90
N ASP A 60 17.11 -5.04 -9.14
CA ASP A 60 16.63 -6.30 -9.71
C ASP A 60 15.21 -6.12 -10.23
N SER A 61 14.87 -6.90 -11.26
CA SER A 61 13.51 -6.94 -11.81
C SER A 61 12.51 -7.56 -10.81
N ILE A 62 11.26 -7.11 -10.92
CA ILE A 62 10.11 -7.59 -10.15
C ILE A 62 9.43 -8.85 -10.73
N GLU A 63 9.93 -9.42 -11.83
CA GLU A 63 9.26 -10.48 -12.61
C GLU A 63 8.88 -11.73 -11.79
N ASP A 64 9.67 -12.05 -10.77
CA ASP A 64 9.49 -13.20 -9.87
C ASP A 64 8.91 -12.81 -8.50
N LEU A 65 8.54 -11.55 -8.30
CA LEU A 65 8.04 -11.04 -7.02
C LEU A 65 6.52 -10.91 -6.96
N TYR A 66 5.88 -10.58 -8.08
CA TYR A 66 4.44 -10.30 -8.08
C TYR A 66 3.59 -11.58 -8.03
N PHE A 67 2.39 -11.45 -7.47
CA PHE A 67 1.40 -12.52 -7.40
C PHE A 67 0.67 -12.65 -8.74
N LYS A 68 0.84 -13.81 -9.41
CA LYS A 68 0.40 -14.03 -10.80
C LYS A 68 -1.07 -14.41 -10.99
N SER A 69 -1.80 -14.64 -9.90
CA SER A 69 -3.20 -15.10 -9.97
C SER A 69 -4.13 -14.25 -9.12
N PRO A 70 -4.15 -12.91 -9.33
CA PRO A 70 -5.06 -12.04 -8.61
C PRO A 70 -6.51 -12.36 -8.98
N ILE A 71 -7.40 -12.19 -8.02
CA ILE A 71 -8.84 -12.24 -8.28
C ILE A 71 -9.23 -10.95 -8.98
N CYS A 72 -9.88 -11.08 -10.13
CA CYS A 72 -10.28 -9.96 -10.97
C CYS A 72 -11.80 -9.97 -11.14
N ALA A 73 -12.36 -8.82 -11.46
CA ALA A 73 -13.75 -8.66 -11.89
C ALA A 73 -13.80 -8.09 -13.31
N ASN A 74 -14.90 -8.32 -14.02
CA ASN A 74 -15.14 -7.71 -15.32
C ASN A 74 -15.69 -6.29 -15.15
N GLU A 75 -15.44 -5.40 -16.12
CA GLU A 75 -15.95 -4.03 -16.11
C GLU A 75 -17.48 -3.92 -16.10
N ASN A 76 -18.17 -4.98 -16.54
CA ASN A 76 -19.63 -5.07 -16.53
C ASN A 76 -20.19 -5.66 -15.23
N ASP A 77 -19.34 -6.11 -14.29
CA ASP A 77 -19.79 -6.67 -13.01
C ASP A 77 -20.39 -5.57 -12.12
N SER A 78 -21.48 -5.91 -11.43
CA SER A 78 -22.11 -5.00 -10.49
C SER A 78 -21.26 -4.78 -9.23
N LYS A 79 -21.49 -3.66 -8.55
CA LYS A 79 -20.84 -3.37 -7.26
C LYS A 79 -21.08 -4.47 -6.21
N GLU A 80 -22.24 -5.12 -6.22
CA GLU A 80 -22.56 -6.21 -5.31
C GLU A 80 -21.67 -7.43 -5.53
N ILE A 81 -21.38 -7.75 -6.81
CA ILE A 81 -20.45 -8.83 -7.17
C ILE A 81 -19.05 -8.50 -6.65
N LEU A 82 -18.57 -7.28 -6.87
CA LEU A 82 -17.27 -6.80 -6.39
C LEU A 82 -17.15 -6.92 -4.86
N LEU A 83 -18.16 -6.46 -4.11
CA LEU A 83 -18.18 -6.57 -2.64
C LEU A 83 -18.18 -8.03 -2.18
N ASN A 84 -18.95 -8.90 -2.84
CA ASN A 84 -18.98 -10.32 -2.52
C ASN A 84 -17.63 -11.00 -2.75
N LEU A 85 -16.94 -10.67 -3.85
CA LEU A 85 -15.59 -11.18 -4.13
C LEU A 85 -14.60 -10.75 -3.05
N ILE A 86 -14.65 -9.49 -2.63
CA ILE A 86 -13.81 -8.93 -1.57
C ILE A 86 -14.00 -9.69 -0.25
N VAL A 87 -15.25 -9.88 0.19
CA VAL A 87 -15.57 -10.59 1.43
C VAL A 87 -15.15 -12.06 1.35
N LYS A 88 -15.50 -12.72 0.23
CA LYS A 88 -15.22 -14.15 0.01
C LYS A 88 -13.73 -14.45 0.03
N HIS A 89 -12.93 -13.57 -0.57
CA HIS A 89 -11.50 -13.78 -0.74
C HIS A 89 -10.63 -13.01 0.26
N LYS A 90 -11.25 -12.22 1.15
CA LYS A 90 -10.57 -11.42 2.19
C LYS A 90 -9.49 -10.51 1.60
N VAL A 91 -9.81 -9.85 0.49
CA VAL A 91 -8.92 -8.90 -0.19
C VAL A 91 -9.57 -7.52 -0.19
N ASN A 92 -8.78 -6.46 -0.04
CA ASN A 92 -9.32 -5.09 0.05
C ASN A 92 -9.47 -4.40 -1.31
N GLN A 93 -9.19 -5.11 -2.39
CA GLN A 93 -9.08 -4.53 -3.72
C GLN A 93 -9.18 -5.60 -4.78
N ILE A 94 -9.75 -5.23 -5.92
CA ILE A 94 -10.00 -6.11 -7.06
C ILE A 94 -9.65 -5.36 -8.34
N PRO A 95 -8.64 -5.81 -9.10
CA PRO A 95 -8.42 -5.35 -10.46
C PRO A 95 -9.66 -5.58 -11.34
N ILE A 96 -10.03 -4.55 -12.10
CA ILE A 96 -11.15 -4.59 -13.05
C ILE A 96 -10.57 -4.73 -14.45
N ILE A 97 -10.99 -5.77 -15.17
CA ILE A 97 -10.54 -6.07 -16.54
C ILE A 97 -11.70 -6.01 -17.52
N ASN A 98 -11.41 -5.73 -18.78
CA ASN A 98 -12.39 -5.87 -19.87
C ASN A 98 -12.43 -7.31 -20.42
N ASP A 99 -13.25 -7.55 -21.44
CA ASP A 99 -13.40 -8.86 -22.10
C ASP A 99 -12.11 -9.36 -22.77
N ASN A 100 -11.19 -8.46 -23.14
CA ASN A 100 -9.87 -8.78 -23.68
C ASN A 100 -8.82 -9.04 -22.59
N LYS A 101 -9.22 -9.09 -21.31
CA LYS A 101 -8.33 -9.21 -20.13
C LYS A 101 -7.36 -8.04 -19.93
N GLN A 102 -7.64 -6.90 -20.55
CA GLN A 102 -6.87 -5.69 -20.32
C GLN A 102 -7.34 -5.02 -19.04
N ILE A 103 -6.40 -4.46 -18.29
CA ILE A 103 -6.74 -3.71 -17.08
C ILE A 103 -7.44 -2.40 -17.45
N VAL A 104 -8.60 -2.14 -16.83
CA VAL A 104 -9.39 -0.90 -17.04
C VAL A 104 -9.68 -0.16 -15.75
N GLY A 105 -9.53 -0.82 -14.59
CA GLY A 105 -9.75 -0.17 -13.31
C GLY A 105 -9.21 -0.95 -12.12
N LEU A 106 -9.34 -0.34 -10.95
CA LEU A 106 -9.10 -0.99 -9.66
C LEU A 106 -10.24 -0.61 -8.73
N PHE A 107 -11.01 -1.61 -8.30
CA PHE A 107 -11.97 -1.44 -7.23
C PHE A 107 -11.24 -1.60 -5.90
N VAL A 108 -11.49 -0.68 -4.96
CA VAL A 108 -10.89 -0.72 -3.63
C VAL A 108 -12.05 -0.73 -2.63
N LEU A 109 -12.08 -1.72 -1.73
CA LEU A 109 -12.99 -1.68 -0.59
C LEU A 109 -12.53 -0.54 0.30
N ASP A 110 -13.39 0.45 0.32
CA ASP A 110 -13.08 1.73 0.89
C ASP A 110 -13.40 1.75 2.38
N ASP A 111 -12.42 1.37 3.21
CA ASP A 111 -12.49 1.63 4.66
C ASP A 111 -11.93 3.03 5.01
N ASN A 112 -11.27 3.75 4.09
CA ASN A 112 -10.46 4.94 4.41
C ASN A 112 -10.66 6.19 3.53
N LEU A 113 -11.27 6.16 2.34
CA LEU A 113 -11.59 7.38 1.57
C LEU A 113 -12.89 8.04 2.07
N SER A 114 -13.69 7.33 2.87
CA SER A 114 -14.42 8.00 3.94
C SER A 114 -13.54 7.99 5.19
N THR A 115 -12.80 9.07 5.44
CA THR A 115 -12.49 9.39 6.83
C THR A 115 -13.84 9.60 7.51
N LYS A 116 -14.43 8.54 8.09
CA LYS A 116 -15.52 8.71 9.03
C LYS A 116 -14.92 9.52 10.15
N GLN A 117 -15.19 10.82 10.13
CA GLN A 117 -14.88 11.70 11.23
C GLN A 117 -15.69 11.17 12.40
N HIS A 118 -15.02 10.42 13.27
CA HIS A 118 -15.63 9.97 14.49
C HIS A 118 -15.71 11.19 15.41
N GLU A 119 -16.92 11.54 15.85
CA GLU A 119 -17.18 12.51 16.93
C GLU A 119 -16.74 11.92 18.29
N ASN A 120 -15.54 11.35 18.35
CA ASN A 120 -14.96 10.79 19.55
C ASN A 120 -14.02 11.84 20.13
N THR A 121 -14.38 12.38 21.30
CA THR A 121 -13.43 13.18 22.09
C THR A 121 -12.32 12.27 22.59
N VAL A 122 -11.12 12.43 22.03
CA VAL A 122 -9.93 11.73 22.49
C VAL A 122 -9.12 12.61 23.44
N VAL A 123 -8.66 12.04 24.55
CA VAL A 123 -7.63 12.64 25.39
C VAL A 123 -6.30 12.05 24.95
N LEU A 124 -5.51 12.83 24.20
CA LEU A 124 -4.14 12.43 23.86
C LEU A 124 -3.24 12.70 25.07
N MET A 125 -2.90 11.64 25.80
CA MET A 125 -1.88 11.70 26.85
C MET A 125 -0.50 11.73 26.21
N VAL A 126 -0.09 12.91 25.73
CA VAL A 126 1.20 13.14 25.07
C VAL A 126 2.28 13.46 26.11
N GLY A 127 3.09 12.46 26.43
CA GLY A 127 4.19 12.59 27.38
C GLY A 127 4.41 11.30 28.16
N GLY A 128 5.67 10.96 28.43
CA GLY A 128 6.03 9.88 29.35
C GLY A 128 6.63 10.44 30.62
N LEU A 129 6.80 9.61 31.65
CA LEU A 129 7.36 9.96 32.97
C LEU A 129 8.83 10.49 32.94
N GLY A 130 9.41 10.71 31.77
CA GLY A 130 10.80 11.20 31.62
C GLY A 130 11.87 10.17 31.97
N THR A 131 11.50 8.95 32.37
CA THR A 131 12.41 7.94 32.97
C THR A 131 13.72 7.70 32.22
N ARG A 132 13.69 7.78 30.88
CA ARG A 132 14.85 7.58 30.01
C ARG A 132 15.98 8.61 30.20
N LEU A 133 15.72 9.78 30.76
CA LEU A 133 16.72 10.84 30.99
C LEU A 133 16.81 11.24 32.47
N ARG A 134 16.40 10.37 33.40
CA ARG A 134 16.68 10.60 34.83
C ARG A 134 18.19 10.52 35.09
N PRO A 135 18.73 11.30 36.05
CA PRO A 135 18.02 12.18 36.98
C PRO A 135 17.66 13.56 36.40
N LEU A 136 18.10 13.90 35.19
CA LEU A 136 17.90 15.22 34.59
C LEU A 136 16.42 15.60 34.51
N THR A 137 15.55 14.62 34.27
CA THR A 137 14.11 14.85 34.20
C THR A 137 13.34 14.68 35.51
N GLU A 138 14.03 14.68 36.67
CA GLU A 138 13.33 14.63 37.97
C GLU A 138 12.61 15.94 38.26
N ASN A 139 13.29 17.07 38.02
CA ASN A 139 12.78 18.42 38.30
C ASN A 139 12.58 19.27 37.04
N THR A 140 12.95 18.75 35.87
CA THR A 140 12.88 19.49 34.60
C THR A 140 12.21 18.64 33.52
N PRO A 141 11.13 19.09 32.87
CA PRO A 141 10.52 18.33 31.77
C PRO A 141 11.56 18.04 30.68
N LYS A 142 11.54 16.83 30.11
CA LYS A 142 12.46 16.43 29.02
C LYS A 142 12.56 17.47 27.88
N PRO A 143 11.46 18.12 27.43
CA PRO A 143 11.54 19.17 26.41
C PRO A 143 12.29 20.45 26.83
N MET A 144 12.55 20.64 28.12
CA MET A 144 13.20 21.83 28.69
C MET A 144 14.64 21.55 29.16
N LEU A 145 15.18 20.37 28.87
CA LEU A 145 16.58 20.09 29.13
C LEU A 145 17.45 20.76 28.06
N GLU A 146 18.47 21.49 28.50
CA GLU A 146 19.47 22.07 27.60
C GLU A 146 20.30 20.95 26.96
N VAL A 147 20.42 20.97 25.63
CA VAL A 147 21.19 19.98 24.86
C VAL A 147 22.24 20.71 24.03
N GLY A 148 23.51 20.52 24.40
CA GLY A 148 24.62 21.19 23.71
C GLY A 148 24.82 22.66 24.11
N GLY A 149 24.38 23.06 25.31
CA GLY A 149 24.56 24.42 25.85
C GLY A 149 23.51 25.42 25.39
N LYS A 150 22.34 24.93 24.96
CA LYS A 150 21.13 25.69 24.61
C LYS A 150 19.88 24.88 24.93
#